data_AF-A0A6M1RQ50-F1
#
_entry.id   AF-A0A6M1RQ50-F1
#
_cell.length_a   1.000
_cell.length_b   1.000
_cell.length_c   1.000
_cell.angle_alpha   90.00
_cell.angle_beta   90.00
_cell.angle_gamma   90.00
#
_symmetry.space_group_name_H-M   'P 1'
#
loop_
_entity.id
_entity.type
_entity.pdbx_description
1 polymer ?
#
loop_
_entity_poly.entity_id
_entity_poly.type
_entity_poly.pdbx_seq_one_letter_code
_entity_poly.pdbx_strand_id
1 'polypeptide(L)'
;MHPPELFDCGETPHPTPLDREFVREQLRRLTLSGIFIGTSSWKYPGWIGQVYDRNRYLWQGRFAERRFQRECLGEYAEVFPTVCVDAAYYTFPTRAMLEGLAAQVPGQFRFAFKVTDTITVKRFPNLDRFGPRAGQPNPDFLNADLFQENYLEPMTVIRDRVGLLIFEFSRFYPADFARGRDFVESLDRFLARLPAGWPYGVEIRNRTFLQQEYFQCLRRHGVAPVLNSWEGTPPLADQVRLAAADQWEGALGVRLLLRPGRRYEDAVRSFSPYDQIRDPQPDTRAATVELIRSSLRTGRPRPLWVYVNNRFEGNAPGTIAAVLQTLASTGNR
;
A
#
# COMPACT_ATOMS: atom_id res chain seq x y z
N MET A 1 -10.45 9.78 12.83
CA MET A 1 -9.45 10.73 12.31
C MET A 1 -9.79 10.97 10.85
N HIS A 2 -10.60 12.00 10.58
CA HIS A 2 -10.71 12.56 9.24
C HIS A 2 -9.30 12.98 8.78
N PRO A 3 -8.94 12.85 7.48
CA PRO A 3 -7.73 13.51 7.01
C PRO A 3 -7.84 15.00 7.36
N PRO A 4 -6.84 15.59 8.03
CA PRO A 4 -6.86 17.02 8.33
C PRO A 4 -6.99 17.80 7.02
N GLU A 5 -7.73 18.91 7.07
CA GLU A 5 -8.00 19.79 5.93
C GLU A 5 -6.71 20.08 5.16
N LEU A 6 -6.60 19.52 3.95
CA LEU A 6 -5.43 19.57 3.08
C LEU A 6 -5.36 20.86 2.24
N PHE A 7 -6.19 21.86 2.58
CA PHE A 7 -6.51 22.97 1.69
C PHE A 7 -6.42 24.30 2.42
N ASP A 8 -5.21 24.65 2.83
CA ASP A 8 -4.87 26.06 3.06
C ASP A 8 -4.15 26.59 1.81
N CYS A 9 -4.83 27.47 1.07
CA CYS A 9 -4.32 28.08 -0.17
C CYS A 9 -3.51 29.35 0.17
N GLY A 10 -2.35 29.17 0.81
CA GLY A 10 -1.23 30.10 0.64
C GLY A 10 -0.50 29.80 -0.67
N GLU A 11 0.37 30.70 -1.16
CA GLU A 11 1.28 30.43 -2.28
C GLU A 11 2.05 29.12 -2.01
N THR A 12 1.59 28.02 -2.61
CA THR A 12 2.21 26.71 -2.43
C THR A 12 3.57 26.72 -3.11
N PRO A 13 4.66 26.32 -2.42
CA PRO A 13 5.95 26.11 -3.06
C PRO A 13 5.79 25.26 -4.33
N HIS A 14 6.46 25.63 -5.41
CA HIS A 14 6.48 24.79 -6.60
C HIS A 14 7.15 23.45 -6.24
N PRO A 15 6.49 22.31 -6.46
CA PRO A 15 7.08 21.03 -6.14
C PRO A 15 8.36 20.79 -6.94
N THR A 16 9.22 19.91 -6.42
CA THR A 16 10.34 19.42 -7.22
C THR A 16 9.79 18.73 -8.48
N PRO A 17 10.22 19.13 -9.70
CA PRO A 17 9.71 18.55 -10.93
C PRO A 17 9.94 17.03 -10.98
N LEU A 18 8.90 16.30 -11.38
CA LEU A 18 8.95 14.87 -11.65
C LEU A 18 9.09 14.67 -13.17
N ASP A 19 10.09 13.93 -13.62
CA ASP A 19 10.13 13.46 -15.01
C ASP A 19 9.07 12.37 -15.22
N ARG A 20 7.85 12.81 -15.55
CA ARG A 20 6.68 11.94 -15.72
C ARG A 20 6.89 10.89 -16.80
N GLU A 21 7.57 11.25 -17.89
CA GLU A 21 7.79 10.33 -19.01
C GLU A 21 8.76 9.22 -18.62
N PHE A 22 9.90 9.59 -18.02
CA PHE A 22 10.86 8.62 -17.50
C PHE A 22 10.19 7.65 -16.52
N VAL A 23 9.47 8.17 -15.52
CA VAL A 23 8.79 7.34 -14.51
C VAL A 23 7.79 6.39 -15.19
N ARG A 24 6.92 6.91 -16.07
CA ARG A 24 5.92 6.11 -16.77
C ARG A 24 6.55 4.97 -17.58
N GLU A 25 7.59 5.28 -18.35
CA GLU A 25 8.25 4.30 -19.22
C GLU A 25 8.95 3.21 -18.41
N GLN A 26 9.68 3.58 -17.34
CA GLN A 26 10.30 2.57 -16.47
C GLN A 26 9.27 1.68 -15.78
N LEU A 27 8.18 2.26 -15.28
CA LEU A 27 7.10 1.48 -14.66
C LEU A 27 6.43 0.52 -15.66
N ARG A 28 6.17 0.94 -16.89
CA ARG A 28 5.63 0.07 -17.95
C ARG A 28 6.55 -1.09 -18.29
N ARG A 29 7.86 -0.89 -18.32
CA ARG A 29 8.83 -1.99 -18.52
C ARG A 29 8.78 -2.99 -17.38
N LEU A 30 8.68 -2.50 -16.14
CA LEU A 30 8.60 -3.35 -14.96
C LEU A 30 7.32 -4.19 -14.92
N THR A 31 6.17 -3.66 -15.38
CA THR A 31 4.92 -4.45 -15.41
C THR A 31 4.97 -5.62 -16.37
N LEU A 32 5.73 -5.54 -17.46
CA LEU A 32 5.97 -6.68 -18.37
C LEU A 32 6.69 -7.83 -17.67
N SER A 33 7.44 -7.53 -16.61
CA SER A 33 8.13 -8.51 -15.76
C SER A 33 7.34 -8.85 -14.49
N GLY A 34 6.07 -8.45 -14.39
CA GLY A 34 5.23 -8.69 -13.20
C GLY A 34 5.55 -7.80 -12.00
N ILE A 35 6.29 -6.71 -12.19
CA ILE A 35 6.64 -5.78 -11.11
C ILE A 35 5.77 -4.53 -11.21
N PHE A 36 5.00 -4.28 -10.15
CA PHE A 36 4.04 -3.19 -10.07
C PHE A 36 4.45 -2.25 -8.94
N ILE A 37 4.78 -1.01 -9.31
CA ILE A 37 5.15 0.03 -8.34
C ILE A 37 4.14 1.17 -8.44
N GLY A 38 3.62 1.58 -7.30
CA GLY A 38 2.67 2.68 -7.19
C GLY A 38 2.69 3.30 -5.80
N THR A 39 1.63 4.02 -5.47
CA THR A 39 1.52 4.75 -4.20
C THR A 39 0.47 4.14 -3.28
N SER A 40 0.55 4.47 -1.99
CA SER A 40 -0.53 4.24 -1.03
C SER A 40 -1.48 5.44 -1.08
N SER A 41 -2.65 5.26 -1.71
CA SER A 41 -3.57 6.32 -2.14
C SER A 41 -3.01 7.22 -3.25
N TRP A 42 -3.87 8.05 -3.85
CA TRP A 42 -3.52 8.95 -4.96
C TRP A 42 -3.98 10.40 -4.74
N LYS A 43 -4.94 10.65 -3.84
CA LYS A 43 -5.62 11.95 -3.72
C LYS A 43 -4.80 13.00 -2.93
N TYR A 44 -3.69 13.47 -3.49
CA TYR A 44 -2.78 14.41 -2.83
C TYR A 44 -2.56 15.69 -3.67
N PRO A 45 -3.05 16.86 -3.21
CA PRO A 45 -2.83 18.14 -3.90
C PRO A 45 -1.36 18.54 -4.03
N GLY A 46 -0.48 18.12 -3.11
CA GLY A 46 0.96 18.38 -3.19
C GLY A 46 1.64 17.78 -4.43
N TRP A 47 0.97 16.90 -5.17
CA TRP A 47 1.47 16.35 -6.43
C TRP A 47 1.05 17.16 -7.66
N ILE A 48 0.32 18.26 -7.50
CA ILE A 48 0.00 19.19 -8.60
C ILE A 48 1.29 19.82 -9.10
N GLY A 49 1.57 19.71 -10.40
CA GLY A 49 2.86 20.08 -11.00
C GLY A 49 3.86 18.92 -11.09
N GLN A 50 3.56 17.77 -10.49
CA GLN A 50 4.34 16.53 -10.63
C GLN A 50 3.54 15.46 -11.37
N VAL A 51 2.43 15.02 -10.78
CA VAL A 51 1.54 13.99 -11.33
C VAL A 51 0.32 14.65 -11.97
N TYR A 52 -0.20 15.70 -11.33
CA TYR A 52 -1.45 16.34 -11.72
C TYR A 52 -1.22 17.68 -12.40
N ASP A 53 -1.86 17.89 -13.55
CA ASP A 53 -1.96 19.21 -14.17
C ASP A 53 -3.05 20.03 -13.49
N ARG A 54 -2.67 21.17 -12.90
CA ARG A 54 -3.59 22.09 -12.24
C ARG A 54 -4.73 22.52 -13.17
N ASN A 55 -4.45 22.72 -14.46
CA ASN A 55 -5.40 23.24 -15.42
C ASN A 55 -6.62 22.33 -15.62
N ARG A 56 -6.46 21.01 -15.44
CA ARG A 56 -7.56 20.04 -15.52
C ARG A 56 -8.62 20.24 -14.44
N TYR A 57 -8.26 20.91 -13.35
CA TYR A 57 -9.09 21.09 -12.18
C TYR A 57 -9.43 22.55 -11.91
N LEU A 58 -9.21 23.45 -12.87
CA LEU A 58 -9.70 24.83 -12.76
C LEU A 58 -11.17 24.93 -13.20
N TRP A 59 -11.95 25.70 -12.46
CA TRP A 59 -13.31 26.10 -12.83
C TRP A 59 -13.49 27.56 -12.43
N GLN A 60 -13.84 28.41 -13.41
CA GLN A 60 -13.93 29.86 -13.23
C GLN A 60 -12.66 30.47 -12.58
N GLY A 61 -11.48 30.01 -13.00
CA GLY A 61 -10.19 30.47 -12.49
C GLY A 61 -9.81 29.98 -11.09
N ARG A 62 -10.66 29.17 -10.43
CA ARG A 62 -10.40 28.61 -9.10
C ARG A 62 -10.19 27.10 -9.15
N PHE A 63 -9.41 26.57 -8.21
CA PHE A 63 -9.20 25.13 -8.10
C PHE A 63 -10.47 24.44 -7.59
N ALA A 64 -11.03 23.55 -8.41
CA ALA A 64 -12.24 22.78 -8.11
C ALA A 64 -11.89 21.50 -7.35
N GLU A 65 -11.75 21.61 -6.03
CA GLU A 65 -11.32 20.50 -5.17
C GLU A 65 -12.18 19.23 -5.31
N ARG A 66 -13.51 19.37 -5.33
CA ARG A 66 -14.42 18.21 -5.50
C ARG A 66 -14.19 17.48 -6.82
N ARG A 67 -13.85 18.23 -7.88
CA ARG A 67 -13.51 17.67 -9.19
C ARG A 67 -12.21 16.88 -9.10
N PHE A 68 -11.17 17.49 -8.50
CA PHE A 68 -9.90 16.81 -8.25
C PHE A 68 -10.08 15.49 -7.48
N GLN A 69 -10.79 15.53 -6.34
CA GLN A 69 -11.04 14.35 -5.52
C GLN A 69 -11.79 13.22 -6.25
N ARG A 70 -12.60 13.56 -7.26
CA ARG A 70 -13.37 12.61 -8.06
C ARG A 70 -12.58 12.05 -9.24
N GLU A 71 -11.82 12.88 -9.94
CA GLU A 71 -11.30 12.59 -11.30
C GLU A 71 -9.79 12.33 -11.35
N CYS A 72 -9.02 12.69 -10.31
CA CYS A 72 -7.55 12.59 -10.36
C CYS A 72 -7.00 11.16 -10.49
N LEU A 73 -7.81 10.11 -10.27
CA LEU A 73 -7.37 8.73 -10.50
C LEU A 73 -7.04 8.48 -11.97
N GLY A 74 -7.80 9.05 -12.90
CA GLY A 74 -7.55 8.89 -14.33
C GLY A 74 -6.19 9.47 -14.73
N GLU A 75 -5.86 10.66 -14.24
CA GLU A 75 -4.56 11.28 -14.46
C GLU A 75 -3.41 10.52 -13.76
N TYR A 76 -3.64 10.04 -12.54
CA TYR A 76 -2.69 9.20 -11.83
C TYR A 76 -2.31 7.96 -12.66
N ALA A 77 -3.31 7.31 -13.26
CA ALA A 77 -3.15 6.11 -14.07
C ALA A 77 -2.45 6.35 -15.42
N GLU A 78 -2.25 7.60 -15.83
CA GLU A 78 -1.39 7.93 -16.97
C GLU A 78 0.10 7.70 -16.66
N VAL A 79 0.49 7.70 -15.38
CA VAL A 79 1.89 7.57 -14.94
C VAL A 79 2.12 6.24 -14.24
N PHE A 80 1.27 5.88 -13.27
CA PHE A 80 1.45 4.71 -12.44
C PHE A 80 0.54 3.56 -12.89
N PRO A 81 1.03 2.30 -12.94
CA PRO A 81 0.23 1.15 -13.35
C PRO A 81 -0.59 0.52 -12.21
N THR A 82 -0.38 0.96 -10.98
CA THR A 82 -1.06 0.42 -9.81
C THR A 82 -1.22 1.44 -8.69
N VAL A 83 -2.19 1.21 -7.80
CA VAL A 83 -2.34 1.95 -6.54
C VAL A 83 -2.84 1.03 -5.44
N CYS A 84 -2.40 1.29 -4.20
CA CYS A 84 -3.00 0.68 -3.01
C CYS A 84 -4.13 1.59 -2.49
N VAL A 85 -5.35 1.07 -2.53
CA VAL A 85 -6.57 1.76 -2.09
C VAL A 85 -6.71 1.62 -0.57
N ASP A 86 -6.30 2.67 0.14
CA ASP A 86 -6.39 2.73 1.61
C ASP A 86 -7.76 3.22 2.09
N ALA A 87 -8.56 3.88 1.23
CA ALA A 87 -9.87 4.44 1.60
C ALA A 87 -10.90 3.36 2.01
N ALA A 88 -10.78 2.15 1.45
CA ALA A 88 -11.62 0.99 1.76
C ALA A 88 -11.27 0.32 3.11
N TYR A 89 -10.34 0.89 3.88
CA TYR A 89 -10.02 0.37 5.21
C TYR A 89 -11.18 0.53 6.21
N TYR A 90 -12.06 1.51 6.02
CA TYR A 90 -13.09 1.85 7.01
C TYR A 90 -14.46 1.20 6.76
N THR A 91 -14.69 0.67 5.56
CA THR A 91 -15.98 0.09 5.17
C THR A 91 -15.76 -1.02 4.16
N PHE A 92 -16.69 -1.97 4.10
CA PHE A 92 -16.72 -2.94 3.01
C PHE A 92 -16.85 -2.24 1.64
N PRO A 93 -16.18 -2.75 0.60
CA PRO A 93 -16.29 -2.20 -0.74
C PRO A 93 -17.69 -2.47 -1.32
N THR A 94 -18.23 -1.52 -2.06
CA THR A 94 -19.47 -1.71 -2.83
C THR A 94 -19.17 -1.90 -4.31
N ARG A 95 -20.03 -2.63 -5.03
CA ARG A 95 -19.90 -2.84 -6.48
C ARG A 95 -19.79 -1.51 -7.24
N ALA A 96 -20.66 -0.55 -6.94
CA ALA A 96 -20.64 0.78 -7.54
C ALA A 96 -19.34 1.55 -7.28
N MET A 97 -18.76 1.46 -6.07
CA MET A 97 -17.46 2.07 -5.78
C MET A 97 -16.36 1.45 -6.66
N LEU A 98 -16.33 0.13 -6.76
CA LEU A 98 -15.32 -0.62 -7.50
C LEU A 98 -15.42 -0.36 -9.02
N GLU A 99 -16.61 -0.40 -9.57
CA GLU A 99 -16.89 -0.06 -10.97
C GLU A 99 -16.49 1.38 -11.28
N GLY A 100 -16.79 2.32 -10.37
CA GLY A 100 -16.39 3.72 -10.51
C GLY A 100 -14.87 3.94 -10.47
N LEU A 101 -14.12 3.11 -9.74
CA LEU A 101 -12.65 3.12 -9.78
C LEU A 101 -12.13 2.52 -11.10
N ALA A 102 -12.67 1.38 -11.52
CA ALA A 102 -12.24 0.70 -12.75
C ALA A 102 -12.53 1.53 -14.01
N ALA A 103 -13.65 2.25 -14.04
CA ALA A 103 -14.03 3.12 -15.17
C ALA A 103 -13.04 4.27 -15.42
N GLN A 104 -12.23 4.65 -14.42
CA GLN A 104 -11.28 5.76 -14.53
C GLN A 104 -9.91 5.34 -15.05
N VAL A 105 -9.60 4.04 -15.10
CA VAL A 105 -8.24 3.55 -15.36
C VAL A 105 -8.16 2.60 -16.56
N PRO A 106 -7.00 2.49 -17.23
CA PRO A 106 -6.78 1.52 -18.31
C PRO A 106 -6.99 0.07 -17.86
N GLY A 107 -7.33 -0.84 -18.78
CA GLY A 107 -7.62 -2.25 -18.47
C GLY A 107 -6.43 -3.02 -17.85
N GLN A 108 -5.20 -2.60 -18.15
CA GLN A 108 -3.98 -3.16 -17.56
C GLN A 108 -3.65 -2.62 -16.17
N PHE A 109 -4.36 -1.59 -15.69
CA PHE A 109 -4.14 -1.03 -14.35
C PHE A 109 -4.56 -2.06 -13.29
N ARG A 110 -3.84 -2.10 -12.17
CA ARG A 110 -4.10 -3.04 -11.06
C ARG A 110 -4.28 -2.32 -9.75
N PHE A 111 -5.29 -2.70 -8.98
CA PHE A 111 -5.53 -2.17 -7.64
C PHE A 111 -5.07 -3.18 -6.59
N ALA A 112 -4.32 -2.72 -5.59
CA ALA A 112 -4.31 -3.38 -4.30
C ALA A 112 -5.37 -2.75 -3.41
N PHE A 113 -6.01 -3.56 -2.57
CA PHE A 113 -6.99 -3.09 -1.62
C PHE A 113 -6.59 -3.51 -0.22
N LYS A 114 -6.69 -2.55 0.70
CA LYS A 114 -6.55 -2.86 2.12
C LYS A 114 -7.88 -3.42 2.62
N VAL A 115 -7.83 -4.58 3.27
CA VAL A 115 -9.00 -5.19 3.90
C VAL A 115 -9.44 -4.32 5.09
N THR A 116 -10.75 -4.19 5.29
CA THR A 116 -11.34 -3.32 6.30
C THR A 116 -10.93 -3.70 7.73
N ASP A 117 -10.85 -2.70 8.62
CA ASP A 117 -10.62 -2.90 10.05
C ASP A 117 -11.66 -3.81 10.72
N THR A 118 -12.85 -3.97 10.13
CA THR A 118 -13.83 -4.97 10.58
C THR A 118 -13.26 -6.39 10.59
N ILE A 119 -12.36 -6.74 9.67
CA ILE A 119 -11.74 -8.08 9.63
C ILE A 119 -10.36 -8.09 10.30
N THR A 120 -9.60 -6.99 10.24
CA THR A 120 -8.17 -7.00 10.61
C THR A 120 -7.86 -6.42 12.00
N VAL A 121 -8.81 -5.77 12.66
CA VAL A 121 -8.60 -5.23 14.01
C VAL A 121 -9.17 -6.20 15.05
N LYS A 122 -8.35 -6.66 16.00
CA LYS A 122 -8.80 -7.55 17.08
C LYS A 122 -9.56 -6.83 18.18
N ARG A 123 -9.16 -5.59 18.47
CA ARG A 123 -9.79 -4.71 19.45
C ARG A 123 -9.80 -3.30 18.88
N PHE A 124 -10.96 -2.66 18.87
CA PHE A 124 -11.08 -1.31 18.32
C PHE A 124 -10.22 -0.34 19.12
N PRO A 125 -9.36 0.45 18.46
CA PRO A 125 -8.68 1.56 19.09
C PRO A 125 -9.65 2.49 19.82
N ASN A 126 -9.18 3.12 20.89
CA ASN A 126 -9.97 4.12 21.61
C ASN A 126 -9.97 5.46 20.85
N LEU A 127 -10.70 5.50 19.74
CA LEU A 127 -10.83 6.66 18.85
C LEU A 127 -12.31 6.93 18.59
N ASP A 128 -12.69 8.21 18.56
CA ASP A 128 -14.09 8.66 18.42
C ASP A 128 -14.85 8.02 17.26
N ARG A 129 -14.16 7.72 16.16
CA ARG A 129 -14.78 7.11 14.97
C ARG A 129 -15.43 5.75 15.23
N PHE A 130 -15.00 5.04 16.27
CA PHE A 130 -15.56 3.73 16.63
C PHE A 130 -16.77 3.86 17.56
N GLY A 131 -17.06 5.07 18.05
CA GLY A 131 -18.22 5.34 18.90
C GLY A 131 -18.31 4.35 20.08
N PRO A 132 -19.47 3.70 20.30
CA PRO A 132 -19.64 2.72 21.37
C PRO A 132 -18.72 1.49 21.30
N ARG A 133 -18.14 1.21 20.13
CA ARG A 133 -17.21 0.07 19.95
C ARG A 133 -15.78 0.41 20.37
N ALA A 134 -15.46 1.68 20.60
CA ALA A 134 -14.11 2.11 20.98
C ALA A 134 -13.60 1.34 22.21
N GLY A 135 -12.40 0.76 22.11
CA GLY A 135 -11.79 -0.07 23.17
C GLY A 135 -12.35 -1.50 23.29
N GLN A 136 -13.45 -1.82 22.61
CA GLN A 136 -14.11 -3.13 22.72
C GLN A 136 -13.43 -4.20 21.83
N PRO A 137 -13.50 -5.49 22.21
CA PRO A 137 -13.14 -6.58 21.32
C PRO A 137 -13.96 -6.52 20.03
N ASN A 138 -13.32 -6.88 18.91
CA ASN A 138 -14.02 -6.99 17.64
C ASN A 138 -14.53 -8.42 17.44
N PRO A 139 -15.85 -8.67 17.40
CA PRO A 139 -16.40 -10.00 17.16
C PRO A 139 -16.10 -10.53 15.75
N ASP A 140 -15.81 -9.63 14.79
CA ASP A 140 -15.62 -9.96 13.37
C ASP A 140 -14.13 -10.11 12.99
N PHE A 141 -13.23 -10.05 13.96
CA PHE A 141 -11.80 -10.24 13.71
C PHE A 141 -11.54 -11.61 13.10
N LEU A 142 -10.91 -11.64 11.92
CA LEU A 142 -10.67 -12.86 11.14
C LEU A 142 -11.97 -13.66 10.86
N ASN A 143 -13.09 -12.96 10.64
CA ASN A 143 -14.34 -13.60 10.22
C ASN A 143 -14.31 -13.92 8.70
N ALA A 144 -14.06 -15.19 8.36
CA ALA A 144 -13.93 -15.65 6.98
C ALA A 144 -15.24 -15.58 6.18
N ASP A 145 -16.39 -15.82 6.81
CA ASP A 145 -17.68 -15.81 6.11
C ASP A 145 -18.05 -14.36 5.75
N LEU A 146 -17.95 -13.46 6.72
CA LEU A 146 -18.20 -12.04 6.50
C LEU A 146 -17.24 -11.43 5.46
N PHE A 147 -15.96 -11.84 5.48
CA PHE A 147 -15.01 -11.39 4.46
C PHE A 147 -15.39 -11.89 3.04
N GLN A 148 -15.81 -13.15 2.91
CA GLN A 148 -16.24 -13.68 1.61
C GLN A 148 -17.47 -12.95 1.07
N GLU A 149 -18.50 -12.81 1.91
CA GLU A 149 -19.79 -12.22 1.54
C GLU A 149 -19.69 -10.72 1.27
N ASN A 150 -19.01 -9.96 2.13
CA ASN A 150 -19.05 -8.50 2.07
C ASN A 150 -17.82 -7.88 1.42
N TYR A 151 -16.74 -8.64 1.21
CA TYR A 151 -15.51 -8.13 0.62
C TYR A 151 -15.20 -8.79 -0.73
N LEU A 152 -15.16 -10.13 -0.79
CA LEU A 152 -14.79 -10.83 -2.04
C LEU A 152 -15.89 -10.81 -3.08
N GLU A 153 -17.14 -11.00 -2.67
CA GLU A 153 -18.28 -11.00 -3.60
C GLU A 153 -18.36 -9.68 -4.41
N PRO A 154 -18.28 -8.48 -3.80
CA PRO A 154 -18.27 -7.24 -4.57
C PRO A 154 -17.05 -7.10 -5.48
N MET A 155 -15.89 -7.62 -5.07
CA MET A 155 -14.64 -7.56 -5.84
C MET A 155 -14.70 -8.32 -7.17
N THR A 156 -15.69 -9.22 -7.34
CA THR A 156 -15.87 -9.96 -8.59
C THR A 156 -16.13 -9.05 -9.80
N VAL A 157 -16.71 -7.86 -9.61
CA VAL A 157 -16.98 -6.90 -10.70
C VAL A 157 -15.73 -6.33 -11.36
N ILE A 158 -14.59 -6.38 -10.67
CA ILE A 158 -13.30 -5.90 -11.17
C ILE A 158 -12.20 -6.95 -11.01
N ARG A 159 -12.59 -8.23 -11.04
CA ARG A 159 -11.72 -9.37 -10.67
C ARG A 159 -10.37 -9.34 -11.38
N ASP A 160 -10.37 -9.03 -12.66
CA ASP A 160 -9.21 -8.93 -13.56
C ASP A 160 -8.26 -7.77 -13.20
N ARG A 161 -8.74 -6.79 -12.43
CA ARG A 161 -7.98 -5.62 -11.99
C ARG A 161 -7.51 -5.71 -10.54
N VAL A 162 -7.90 -6.75 -9.79
CA VAL A 162 -7.43 -6.97 -8.41
C VAL A 162 -6.01 -7.53 -8.42
N GLY A 163 -5.05 -6.74 -7.96
CA GLY A 163 -3.64 -7.11 -7.85
C GLY A 163 -3.28 -7.77 -6.52
N LEU A 164 -3.74 -7.21 -5.39
CA LEU A 164 -3.46 -7.73 -4.06
C LEU A 164 -4.56 -7.32 -3.05
N LEU A 165 -5.00 -8.25 -2.20
CA LEU A 165 -5.91 -8.00 -1.08
C LEU A 165 -5.12 -8.10 0.22
N ILE A 166 -4.88 -6.96 0.86
CA ILE A 166 -3.92 -6.83 1.96
C ILE A 166 -4.65 -6.85 3.29
N PHE A 167 -4.49 -7.94 4.04
CA PHE A 167 -4.79 -8.00 5.46
C PHE A 167 -3.66 -7.32 6.24
N GLU A 168 -3.84 -6.02 6.50
CA GLU A 168 -2.93 -5.30 7.38
C GLU A 168 -3.38 -5.43 8.84
N PHE A 169 -2.56 -6.07 9.64
CA PHE A 169 -2.70 -6.14 11.08
C PHE A 169 -1.86 -5.03 11.74
N SER A 170 -2.55 -4.11 12.40
CA SER A 170 -1.92 -3.11 13.26
C SER A 170 -1.21 -3.78 14.45
N ARG A 171 -0.49 -3.00 15.26
CA ARG A 171 0.24 -3.55 16.40
C ARG A 171 -0.74 -4.17 17.41
N PHE A 172 -0.62 -5.47 17.63
CA PHE A 172 -1.24 -6.18 18.75
C PHE A 172 -0.47 -5.96 20.05
N TYR A 173 -1.18 -5.93 21.16
CA TYR A 173 -0.60 -5.86 22.51
C TYR A 173 -0.63 -7.23 23.19
N PRO A 174 0.09 -7.43 24.31
CA PRO A 174 0.06 -8.71 25.04
C PRO A 174 -1.36 -9.16 25.45
N ALA A 175 -2.27 -8.21 25.68
CA ALA A 175 -3.68 -8.49 25.96
C ALA A 175 -4.47 -9.00 24.73
N ASP A 176 -3.99 -8.73 23.52
CA ASP A 176 -4.57 -9.25 22.28
C ASP A 176 -3.99 -10.63 21.96
N PHE A 177 -2.67 -10.76 22.02
CA PHE A 177 -1.95 -12.02 21.84
C PHE A 177 -0.75 -12.05 22.77
N ALA A 178 -0.75 -13.01 23.71
CA ALA A 178 0.35 -13.17 24.65
C ALA A 178 1.64 -13.60 23.92
N ARG A 179 1.51 -14.45 22.88
CA ARG A 179 2.63 -14.92 22.07
C ARG A 179 2.29 -14.82 20.58
N GLY A 180 3.29 -14.57 19.74
CA GLY A 180 3.10 -14.47 18.28
C GLY A 180 2.53 -15.75 17.66
N ARG A 181 2.86 -16.92 18.21
CA ARG A 181 2.30 -18.21 17.77
C ARG A 181 0.77 -18.28 17.88
N ASP A 182 0.18 -17.62 18.87
CA ASP A 182 -1.27 -17.63 19.10
C ASP A 182 -1.98 -16.81 17.99
N PHE A 183 -1.32 -15.76 17.49
CA PHE A 183 -1.75 -15.05 16.30
C PHE A 183 -1.61 -15.92 15.05
N VAL A 184 -0.47 -16.60 14.88
CA VAL A 184 -0.23 -17.48 13.72
C VAL A 184 -1.29 -18.59 13.65
N GLU A 185 -1.66 -19.21 14.78
CA GLU A 185 -2.73 -20.22 14.82
C GLU A 185 -4.10 -19.65 14.43
N SER A 186 -4.41 -18.42 14.84
CA SER A 186 -5.65 -17.75 14.46
C SER A 186 -5.66 -17.40 12.97
N LEU A 187 -4.52 -16.95 12.43
CA LEU A 187 -4.33 -16.65 11.02
C LEU A 187 -4.43 -17.92 10.16
N ASP A 188 -3.81 -19.02 10.58
CA ASP A 188 -3.83 -20.30 9.86
C ASP A 188 -5.26 -20.83 9.69
N ARG A 189 -6.06 -20.82 10.77
CA ARG A 189 -7.49 -21.21 10.72
C ARG A 189 -8.31 -20.30 9.82
N PHE A 190 -8.02 -19.00 9.82
CA PHE A 190 -8.71 -18.05 8.95
C PHE A 190 -8.38 -18.29 7.47
N LEU A 191 -7.09 -18.38 7.14
CA LEU A 191 -6.63 -18.57 5.76
C LEU A 191 -7.10 -19.91 5.18
N ALA A 192 -7.14 -20.98 5.99
CA ALA A 192 -7.67 -22.28 5.59
C ALA A 192 -9.14 -22.25 5.14
N ARG A 193 -9.91 -21.23 5.56
CA ARG A 193 -11.32 -21.05 5.18
C ARG A 193 -11.52 -20.11 3.99
N LEU A 194 -10.48 -19.43 3.52
CA LEU A 194 -10.61 -18.50 2.40
C LEU A 194 -10.62 -19.24 1.06
N PRO A 195 -11.38 -18.74 0.07
CA PRO A 195 -11.41 -19.35 -1.25
C PRO A 195 -10.07 -19.15 -1.97
N ALA A 196 -9.59 -20.21 -2.63
CA ALA A 196 -8.38 -20.16 -3.44
C ALA A 196 -8.50 -19.22 -4.66
N GLY A 197 -7.36 -18.85 -5.23
CA GLY A 197 -7.27 -18.08 -6.48
C GLY A 197 -7.33 -16.56 -6.32
N TRP A 198 -7.60 -16.02 -5.12
CA TRP A 198 -7.48 -14.59 -4.85
C TRP A 198 -6.06 -14.21 -4.42
N PRO A 199 -5.56 -13.03 -4.82
CA PRO A 199 -4.21 -12.60 -4.47
C PRO A 199 -4.17 -12.02 -3.05
N TYR A 200 -4.18 -12.89 -2.04
CA TYR A 200 -4.09 -12.45 -0.65
C TYR A 200 -2.68 -12.04 -0.28
N GLY A 201 -2.56 -11.00 0.56
CA GLY A 201 -1.32 -10.62 1.20
C GLY A 201 -1.53 -10.28 2.67
N VAL A 202 -0.54 -10.55 3.52
CA VAL A 202 -0.59 -10.24 4.96
C VAL A 202 0.56 -9.30 5.33
N GLU A 203 0.21 -8.16 5.91
CA GLU A 203 1.14 -7.22 6.55
C GLU A 203 0.96 -7.31 8.06
N ILE A 204 2.06 -7.47 8.82
CA ILE A 204 2.04 -7.39 10.28
C ILE A 204 3.05 -6.37 10.80
N ARG A 205 2.65 -5.65 11.86
CA ARG A 205 3.45 -4.56 12.46
C ARG A 205 4.09 -4.93 13.81
N ASN A 206 3.86 -6.14 14.30
CA ASN A 206 4.51 -6.69 15.47
C ASN A 206 5.86 -7.30 15.08
N ARG A 207 6.96 -6.59 15.34
CA ARG A 207 8.33 -7.08 15.09
C ARG A 207 8.58 -8.48 15.68
N THR A 208 8.10 -8.73 16.88
CA THR A 208 8.30 -10.01 17.57
C THR A 208 7.58 -11.19 16.91
N PHE A 209 6.61 -10.92 16.03
CA PHE A 209 5.83 -11.95 15.33
C PHE A 209 6.41 -12.31 13.96
N LEU A 210 7.39 -11.55 13.47
CA LEU A 210 8.12 -11.83 12.23
C LEU A 210 9.14 -12.96 12.45
N GLN A 211 8.63 -14.16 12.71
CA GLN A 211 9.38 -15.39 12.92
C GLN A 211 9.12 -16.39 11.80
N GLN A 212 9.90 -17.47 11.76
CA GLN A 212 9.80 -18.48 10.70
C GLN A 212 8.40 -19.10 10.61
N GLU A 213 7.73 -19.34 11.74
CA GLU A 213 6.40 -19.95 11.79
C GLU A 213 5.33 -19.08 11.10
N TYR A 214 5.45 -17.76 11.21
CA TYR A 214 4.58 -16.81 10.51
C TYR A 214 4.74 -16.95 8.99
N PHE A 215 5.98 -16.93 8.49
CA PHE A 215 6.24 -17.07 7.07
C PHE A 215 5.89 -18.47 6.54
N GLN A 216 6.09 -19.52 7.32
CA GLN A 216 5.65 -20.88 6.96
C GLN A 216 4.13 -20.97 6.83
N CYS A 217 3.38 -20.36 7.75
CA CYS A 217 1.92 -20.26 7.65
C CYS A 217 1.49 -19.63 6.33
N LEU A 218 2.06 -18.48 5.96
CA LEU A 218 1.71 -17.82 4.69
C LEU A 218 2.04 -18.68 3.46
N ARG A 219 3.20 -19.37 3.46
CA ARG A 219 3.57 -20.30 2.37
C ARG A 219 2.56 -21.43 2.19
N ARG A 220 2.12 -22.07 3.28
CA ARG A 220 1.14 -23.17 3.23
C ARG A 220 -0.15 -22.77 2.52
N HIS A 221 -0.56 -21.51 2.67
CA HIS A 221 -1.79 -20.98 2.08
C HIS A 221 -1.57 -20.21 0.77
N GLY A 222 -0.34 -20.17 0.24
CA GLY A 222 -0.02 -19.41 -0.99
C GLY A 222 -0.23 -17.89 -0.86
N VAL A 223 -0.14 -17.36 0.37
CA VAL A 223 -0.41 -15.94 0.67
C VAL A 223 0.88 -15.13 0.60
N ALA A 224 0.81 -13.95 -0.01
CA ALA A 224 1.95 -13.06 -0.13
C ALA A 224 2.35 -12.45 1.24
N PRO A 225 3.64 -12.47 1.63
CA PRO A 225 4.11 -11.64 2.70
C PRO A 225 4.17 -10.20 2.20
N VAL A 226 3.54 -9.29 2.94
CA VAL A 226 3.62 -7.84 2.69
C VAL A 226 4.63 -7.25 3.66
N LEU A 227 5.87 -7.14 3.20
CA LEU A 227 6.97 -6.53 3.94
C LEU A 227 6.74 -5.02 4.03
N ASN A 228 7.19 -4.36 5.08
CA ASN A 228 6.89 -2.94 5.26
C ASN A 228 8.04 -2.13 5.85
N SER A 229 8.01 -0.82 5.63
CA SER A 229 8.77 0.15 6.40
C SER A 229 7.80 0.88 7.30
N TRP A 230 7.81 0.59 8.61
CA TRP A 230 6.90 1.16 9.61
C TRP A 230 7.64 1.44 10.92
N GLU A 231 7.07 2.30 11.77
CA GLU A 231 7.62 2.76 13.05
C GLU A 231 8.29 1.64 13.87
N GLY A 232 7.62 0.49 14.00
CA GLY A 232 8.02 -0.59 14.89
C GLY A 232 8.62 -1.83 14.23
N THR A 233 8.83 -1.82 12.91
CA THR A 233 9.23 -3.03 12.16
C THR A 233 10.73 -3.03 11.86
N PRO A 234 11.36 -4.23 11.68
CA PRO A 234 12.75 -4.31 11.25
C PRO A 234 12.97 -3.59 9.91
N PRO A 235 14.20 -3.16 9.59
CA PRO A 235 14.54 -2.67 8.25
C PRO A 235 14.06 -3.62 7.13
N LEU A 236 13.70 -3.07 5.97
CA LEU A 236 13.19 -3.86 4.84
C LEU A 236 14.15 -5.00 4.45
N ALA A 237 15.45 -4.73 4.40
CA ALA A 237 16.46 -5.73 4.09
C ALA A 237 16.43 -6.92 5.07
N ASP A 238 16.12 -6.68 6.34
CA ASP A 238 16.04 -7.73 7.35
C ASP A 238 14.77 -8.57 7.15
N GLN A 239 13.64 -7.91 6.86
CA GLN A 239 12.40 -8.60 6.54
C GLN A 239 12.53 -9.47 5.27
N VAL A 240 13.23 -8.99 4.24
CA VAL A 240 13.54 -9.76 3.03
C VAL A 240 14.30 -11.05 3.36
N ARG A 241 15.31 -10.98 4.25
CA ARG A 241 16.06 -12.16 4.69
C ARG A 241 15.21 -13.10 5.54
N LEU A 242 14.47 -12.56 6.52
CA LEU A 242 13.58 -13.36 7.39
C LEU A 242 12.50 -14.09 6.60
N ALA A 243 11.95 -13.43 5.57
CA ALA A 243 10.96 -14.02 4.68
C ALA A 243 11.55 -15.05 3.71
N ALA A 244 12.88 -15.10 3.54
CA ALA A 244 13.55 -15.76 2.41
C ALA A 244 12.86 -15.38 1.08
N ALA A 245 12.76 -14.07 0.83
CA ALA A 245 11.94 -13.53 -0.24
C ALA A 245 12.41 -14.00 -1.62
N ASP A 246 13.71 -14.23 -1.83
CA ASP A 246 14.28 -14.83 -3.06
C ASP A 246 13.71 -16.22 -3.36
N GLN A 247 13.36 -17.00 -2.33
CA GLN A 247 12.79 -18.34 -2.43
C GLN A 247 11.26 -18.37 -2.39
N TRP A 248 10.60 -17.23 -2.26
CA TRP A 248 9.14 -17.18 -2.13
C TRP A 248 8.40 -17.65 -3.39
N GLU A 249 7.50 -18.60 -3.26
CA GLU A 249 6.68 -19.05 -4.39
C GLU A 249 5.39 -18.20 -4.43
N GLY A 250 5.16 -17.49 -5.54
CA GLY A 250 4.01 -16.60 -5.70
C GLY A 250 4.31 -15.12 -5.43
N ALA A 251 3.26 -14.35 -5.17
CA ALA A 251 3.37 -12.89 -5.08
C ALA A 251 4.12 -12.42 -3.82
N LEU A 252 4.76 -11.26 -3.93
CA LEU A 252 5.38 -10.51 -2.83
C LEU A 252 4.78 -9.11 -2.76
N GLY A 253 4.62 -8.58 -1.54
CA GLY A 253 4.23 -7.20 -1.31
C GLY A 253 5.29 -6.42 -0.53
N VAL A 254 5.42 -5.14 -0.83
CA VAL A 254 6.24 -4.17 -0.08
C VAL A 254 5.45 -2.88 0.10
N ARG A 255 5.38 -2.38 1.33
CA ARG A 255 4.77 -1.08 1.65
C ARG A 255 5.76 -0.17 2.38
N LEU A 256 6.24 0.86 1.70
CA LEU A 256 7.12 1.88 2.26
C LEU A 256 6.24 2.96 2.89
N LEU A 257 5.95 2.84 4.19
CA LEU A 257 4.93 3.66 4.85
C LEU A 257 5.52 4.80 5.65
N LEU A 258 6.55 4.51 6.43
CA LEU A 258 7.13 5.40 7.42
C LEU A 258 8.56 4.96 7.74
N ARG A 259 9.47 5.90 7.96
CA ARG A 259 10.80 5.56 8.48
C ARG A 259 10.64 4.83 9.84
N PRO A 260 11.36 3.71 10.08
CA PRO A 260 11.37 3.06 11.39
C PRO A 260 11.73 4.04 12.52
N GLY A 261 10.99 3.98 13.62
CA GLY A 261 11.11 4.86 14.78
C GLY A 261 10.39 6.21 14.68
N ARG A 262 9.91 6.64 13.50
CA ARG A 262 9.12 7.87 13.38
C ARG A 262 7.66 7.59 13.75
N ARG A 263 7.02 8.46 14.53
CA ARG A 263 5.58 8.41 14.80
C ARG A 263 4.78 8.92 13.61
N TYR A 264 3.62 8.32 13.38
CA TYR A 264 2.73 8.69 12.28
C TYR A 264 2.34 10.18 12.27
N GLU A 265 1.93 10.72 13.43
CA GLU A 265 1.47 12.12 13.53
C GLU A 265 2.60 13.12 13.20
N ASP A 266 3.83 12.82 13.62
CA ASP A 266 4.98 13.66 13.34
C ASP A 266 5.27 13.69 11.84
N ALA A 267 5.16 12.55 11.14
CA ALA A 267 5.32 12.50 9.69
C ALA A 267 4.26 13.35 8.97
N VAL A 268 2.99 13.29 9.40
CA VAL A 268 1.92 14.08 8.79
C VAL A 268 2.20 15.57 8.95
N ARG A 269 2.56 16.01 10.16
CA ARG A 269 2.87 17.42 10.45
C ARG A 269 4.10 17.91 9.68
N SER A 270 5.17 17.11 9.65
CA SER A 270 6.45 17.53 9.07
C SER A 270 6.49 17.46 7.55
N PHE A 271 5.65 16.63 6.92
CA PHE A 271 5.75 16.36 5.48
C PHE A 271 4.60 16.92 4.64
N SER A 272 3.50 17.37 5.25
CA SER A 272 2.48 18.15 4.53
C SER A 272 3.12 19.38 3.84
N PRO A 273 2.76 19.73 2.60
CA PRO A 273 1.67 19.18 1.78
C PRO A 273 2.05 17.98 0.88
N TYR A 274 3.21 17.37 1.11
CA TYR A 274 3.77 16.24 0.36
C TYR A 274 4.27 16.55 -1.06
N ASP A 275 4.80 17.75 -1.23
CA ASP A 275 5.26 18.35 -2.49
C ASP A 275 6.73 18.03 -2.85
N GLN A 276 7.53 17.57 -1.89
CA GLN A 276 8.92 17.22 -2.11
C GLN A 276 9.42 16.16 -1.12
N ILE A 277 10.51 15.49 -1.47
CA ILE A 277 11.23 14.63 -0.54
C ILE A 277 11.85 15.52 0.55
N ARG A 278 11.60 15.20 1.82
CA ARG A 278 12.12 15.90 3.00
C ARG A 278 13.08 15.05 3.83
N ASP A 279 12.94 13.72 3.79
CA ASP A 279 13.80 12.81 4.57
C ASP A 279 14.14 11.55 3.75
N PRO A 280 15.11 11.63 2.82
CA PRO A 280 15.53 10.49 2.01
C PRO A 280 15.93 9.27 2.86
N GLN A 281 15.48 8.08 2.46
CA GLN A 281 15.78 6.79 3.10
C GLN A 281 16.65 5.91 2.15
N PRO A 282 17.93 6.25 1.93
CA PRO A 282 18.78 5.58 0.94
C PRO A 282 18.87 4.06 1.16
N ASP A 283 18.98 3.60 2.40
CA ASP A 283 19.11 2.16 2.70
C ASP A 283 17.84 1.38 2.33
N THR A 284 16.66 1.94 2.60
CA THR A 284 15.39 1.29 2.25
C THR A 284 15.14 1.34 0.74
N ARG A 285 15.55 2.43 0.06
CA ARG A 285 15.53 2.50 -1.41
C ARG A 285 16.45 1.44 -2.00
N ALA A 286 17.68 1.29 -1.50
CA ALA A 286 18.63 0.29 -1.95
C ALA A 286 18.10 -1.14 -1.74
N ALA A 287 17.52 -1.43 -0.58
CA ALA A 287 16.88 -2.73 -0.31
C ALA A 287 15.71 -3.01 -1.27
N THR A 288 14.93 -1.98 -1.63
CA THR A 288 13.84 -2.09 -2.61
C THR A 288 14.38 -2.39 -4.01
N VAL A 289 15.44 -1.68 -4.43
CA VAL A 289 16.12 -1.91 -5.72
C VAL A 289 16.68 -3.33 -5.80
N GLU A 290 17.35 -3.82 -4.75
CA GLU A 290 17.90 -5.17 -4.75
C GLU A 290 16.79 -6.23 -4.81
N LEU A 291 15.66 -6.02 -4.13
CA LEU A 291 14.52 -6.92 -4.23
C LEU A 291 13.93 -6.96 -5.65
N ILE A 292 13.84 -5.80 -6.31
CA ILE A 292 13.40 -5.70 -7.71
C ILE A 292 14.38 -6.47 -8.61
N ARG A 293 15.69 -6.25 -8.48
CA ARG A 293 16.73 -6.95 -9.25
C ARG A 293 16.70 -8.45 -9.04
N SER A 294 16.60 -8.89 -7.79
CA SER A 294 16.47 -10.31 -7.45
C SER A 294 15.26 -10.92 -8.15
N SER A 295 14.10 -10.23 -8.10
CA SER A 295 12.88 -10.69 -8.77
C SER A 295 13.05 -10.81 -10.29
N LEU A 296 13.76 -9.86 -10.93
CA LEU A 296 14.08 -9.92 -12.36
C LEU A 296 15.05 -11.06 -12.73
N ARG A 297 15.99 -11.42 -11.84
CA ARG A 297 17.01 -12.46 -12.10
C ARG A 297 16.51 -13.89 -11.99
N THR A 298 15.51 -14.14 -11.16
CA THR A 298 15.11 -15.51 -10.76
C THR A 298 14.59 -16.40 -11.90
N GLY A 299 14.33 -15.85 -13.10
CA GLY A 299 13.78 -16.60 -14.24
C GLY A 299 12.36 -17.15 -14.01
N ARG A 300 11.79 -16.91 -12.82
CA ARG A 300 10.45 -17.29 -12.38
C ARG A 300 9.64 -16.01 -12.20
N PRO A 301 8.96 -15.52 -13.24
CA PRO A 301 8.17 -14.29 -13.12
C PRO A 301 7.09 -14.50 -12.06
N ARG A 302 7.14 -13.69 -11.01
CA ARG A 302 6.14 -13.67 -9.94
C ARG A 302 5.75 -12.21 -9.64
N PRO A 303 4.50 -11.93 -9.25
CA PRO A 303 4.09 -10.56 -8.98
C PRO A 303 4.88 -9.95 -7.81
N LEU A 304 5.48 -8.79 -8.02
CA LEU A 304 6.03 -7.95 -6.95
C LEU A 304 5.26 -6.63 -6.89
N TRP A 305 4.60 -6.39 -5.77
CA TRP A 305 3.83 -5.17 -5.53
C TRP A 305 4.61 -4.25 -4.58
N VAL A 306 4.91 -3.02 -5.01
CA VAL A 306 5.60 -2.02 -4.19
C VAL A 306 4.73 -0.77 -4.09
N TYR A 307 4.32 -0.41 -2.88
CA TYR A 307 3.53 0.79 -2.63
C TYR A 307 4.26 1.77 -1.72
N VAL A 308 4.38 3.02 -2.16
CA VAL A 308 5.04 4.08 -1.42
C VAL A 308 4.03 5.07 -0.84
N ASN A 309 4.14 5.37 0.44
CA ASN A 309 3.32 6.37 1.11
C ASN A 309 4.08 7.69 1.25
N ASN A 310 3.38 8.83 1.14
CA ASN A 310 3.99 10.14 1.36
C ASN A 310 4.63 10.29 2.75
N ARG A 311 4.13 9.61 3.78
CA ARG A 311 4.71 9.69 5.14
C ARG A 311 6.11 9.06 5.23
N PHE A 312 6.53 8.31 4.21
CA PHE A 312 7.83 7.65 4.20
C PHE A 312 8.97 8.67 4.09
N GLU A 313 8.95 9.51 3.05
CA GLU A 313 10.00 10.49 2.76
C GLU A 313 9.50 11.91 2.50
N GLY A 314 8.17 12.10 2.47
CA GLY A 314 7.52 13.37 2.18
C GLY A 314 6.92 13.47 0.78
N ASN A 315 7.31 12.63 -0.18
CA ASN A 315 6.74 12.67 -1.53
C ASN A 315 6.90 11.31 -2.22
N ALA A 316 5.81 10.55 -2.30
CA ALA A 316 5.82 9.20 -2.84
C ALA A 316 6.19 9.13 -4.33
N PRO A 317 5.71 10.03 -5.23
CA PRO A 317 6.16 10.05 -6.63
C PRO A 317 7.67 10.23 -6.76
N GLY A 318 8.26 11.17 -6.02
CA GLY A 318 9.69 11.43 -5.98
C GLY A 318 10.50 10.27 -5.40
N THR A 319 10.01 9.60 -4.36
CA THR A 319 10.63 8.37 -3.86
C THR A 319 10.66 7.28 -4.94
N ILE A 320 9.54 7.07 -5.65
CA ILE A 320 9.46 6.08 -6.73
C ILE A 320 10.45 6.45 -7.85
N ALA A 321 10.51 7.72 -8.25
CA ALA A 321 11.48 8.20 -9.24
C ALA A 321 12.92 7.93 -8.80
N ALA A 322 13.27 8.19 -7.54
CA ALA A 322 14.62 7.92 -7.02
C ALA A 322 14.98 6.42 -7.03
N VAL A 323 14.02 5.54 -6.72
CA VAL A 323 14.20 4.08 -6.85
C VAL A 323 14.44 3.69 -8.30
N LEU A 324 13.65 4.23 -9.24
CA LEU A 324 13.77 3.93 -10.68
C LEU A 324 15.09 4.46 -11.27
N GLN A 325 15.54 5.65 -10.88
CA GLN A 325 16.84 6.20 -11.28
C GLN A 325 18.00 5.34 -10.79
N THR A 326 17.93 4.85 -9.54
CA THR A 326 18.93 3.92 -8.99
C THR A 326 18.91 2.60 -9.76
N LEU A 327 17.71 2.10 -10.11
CA LEU A 327 17.57 0.88 -10.88
C LEU A 327 18.19 1.00 -12.29
N ALA A 328 17.93 2.12 -12.99
CA ALA A 328 18.41 2.38 -14.34
C ALA A 328 19.93 2.66 -14.43
N SER A 329 20.49 3.40 -13.47
CA SER A 329 21.91 3.80 -13.48
C SER A 329 22.90 2.64 -13.33
N THR A 330 22.47 1.52 -12.74
CA THR A 330 23.35 0.35 -12.53
C THR A 330 23.19 -0.73 -13.60
N GLY A 331 22.31 -0.53 -14.60
CA GLY A 331 22.16 -1.43 -15.75
C GLY A 331 23.13 -1.15 -16.92
N ASN A 332 23.93 -0.09 -16.81
CA ASN A 332 24.90 0.37 -17.81
C ASN A 332 26.37 0.08 -17.39
N ARG A 333 26.61 -0.86 -16.48
CA ARG A 333 27.97 -1.29 -16.09
C ARG A 333 28.18 -2.77 -16.34
#